data_AF-A0A535DLY5-F1
#
_entry.id   AF-A0A535DLY5-F1
#
_cell.length_a   1.000
_cell.length_b   1.000
_cell.length_c   1.000
_cell.angle_alpha   90.00
_cell.angle_beta   90.00
_cell.angle_gamma   90.00
#
_symmetry.space_group_name_H-M   'P 1'
#
loop_
_entity.id
_entity.type
_entity.pdbx_description
1 polymer ?
#
loop_
_entity_poly.entity_id
_entity_poly.type
_entity_poly.pdbx_seq_one_letter_code
_entity_poly.pdbx_strand_id
1 'polypeptide(L)'
;MSWARSCTRSATWTGSRSSSRSWSAAPSTRAPRFCCAPSPRTRSHSPGGPWPWRVSVSKQVPSKTVFLKPRGAVEPVPWEEIAVDAPEVGARTQLEDAQFVALDVETTGNAPFLVLEIGAERFTFAGPLSFFDTLVDCRAPINPYARRRHHIERSMLIGAPEFRDARRAFLRFAQGAVLVEHSHDAFDTWLVGRGLESPLEHPIVDTSALARLVLDLPKGQTPGLARLVEELGLDVTPAHAALDDARATAMVFRALIIRASEALGWQTVGDVLAALPPRPVVDRTPPNRRASAANPAPGARDQTGQPRSAVPPATRRATSPAPNARRGRSSRRRRSGSSGSPGGSPT
;
A
#
# COMPACT_ATOMS: atom_id res chain seq x y z
N MET A 1 -31.28 -5.97 -43.15
CA MET A 1 -30.17 -5.18 -43.72
C MET A 1 -28.89 -5.95 -43.43
N SER A 2 -28.35 -6.57 -44.47
CA SER A 2 -27.25 -7.53 -44.43
C SER A 2 -26.07 -6.95 -45.19
N TRP A 3 -24.87 -6.99 -44.62
CA TRP A 3 -23.63 -6.79 -45.37
C TRP A 3 -22.65 -7.91 -45.03
N ALA A 4 -22.48 -8.79 -46.02
CA ALA A 4 -21.39 -9.75 -46.17
C ALA A 4 -20.70 -9.47 -47.51
N ARG A 5 -19.37 -9.65 -47.54
CA ARG A 5 -18.42 -9.85 -48.68
C ARG A 5 -17.02 -9.56 -48.10
N SER A 6 -16.09 -10.49 -47.87
CA SER A 6 -15.41 -11.45 -48.75
C SER A 6 -14.69 -10.79 -49.93
N CYS A 7 -13.35 -10.72 -49.88
CA CYS A 7 -12.50 -10.79 -51.08
C CYS A 7 -11.08 -11.25 -50.73
N THR A 8 -10.73 -12.43 -51.22
CA THR A 8 -9.39 -13.04 -51.33
C THR A 8 -8.61 -12.45 -52.51
N ARG A 9 -7.27 -12.35 -52.42
CA ARG A 9 -6.35 -12.78 -53.49
C ARG A 9 -4.87 -12.77 -53.04
N SER A 10 -4.24 -13.89 -53.33
CA SER A 10 -2.80 -14.20 -53.34
C SER A 10 -2.12 -13.72 -54.63
N ALA A 11 -0.83 -13.39 -54.58
CA ALA A 11 0.09 -13.57 -55.71
C ALA A 11 1.57 -13.57 -55.24
N THR A 12 2.25 -14.68 -55.50
CA THR A 12 3.70 -14.88 -55.48
C THR A 12 4.35 -14.35 -56.76
N TRP A 13 5.58 -13.83 -56.69
CA TRP A 13 6.50 -13.91 -57.84
C TRP A 13 7.99 -14.00 -57.43
N THR A 14 8.65 -14.90 -58.14
CA THR A 14 10.08 -15.20 -58.34
C THR A 14 10.94 -13.96 -58.57
N GLY A 15 12.24 -13.84 -58.26
CA GLY A 15 13.35 -14.78 -58.21
C GLY A 15 14.37 -14.41 -59.29
N SER A 16 15.59 -13.94 -58.94
CA SER A 16 16.78 -14.08 -59.81
C SER A 16 18.11 -13.83 -59.07
N ARG A 17 19.03 -14.77 -59.30
CA ARG A 17 20.42 -14.87 -58.83
C ARG A 17 21.36 -13.85 -59.52
N SER A 18 22.52 -13.55 -58.93
CA SER A 18 23.82 -14.14 -59.38
C SER A 18 25.07 -13.48 -58.78
N SER A 19 25.98 -14.36 -58.32
CA SER A 19 27.46 -14.31 -58.43
C SER A 19 28.24 -13.21 -57.68
N SER A 20 29.46 -13.38 -57.17
CA SER A 20 30.41 -14.49 -57.04
C SER A 20 31.60 -13.97 -56.20
N ARG A 21 32.27 -14.83 -55.42
CA ARG A 21 33.72 -15.15 -55.53
C ARG A 21 34.23 -15.85 -54.26
N SER A 22 34.77 -17.03 -54.52
CA SER A 22 35.57 -17.94 -53.70
C SER A 22 36.93 -17.38 -53.31
N TRP A 23 37.51 -17.82 -52.18
CA TRP A 23 38.93 -18.21 -52.07
C TRP A 23 39.08 -19.31 -50.99
N SER A 24 39.92 -20.30 -51.30
CA SER A 24 40.17 -21.55 -50.57
C SER A 24 41.40 -21.44 -49.65
N ALA A 25 41.44 -22.19 -48.54
CA ALA A 25 42.64 -22.87 -48.02
C ALA A 25 42.32 -23.74 -46.77
N ALA A 26 42.76 -25.00 -46.78
CA ALA A 26 42.97 -25.86 -45.61
C ALA A 26 44.47 -25.76 -45.17
N PRO A 27 45.04 -26.52 -44.19
CA PRO A 27 44.48 -27.52 -43.26
C PRO A 27 45.02 -27.41 -41.80
N SER A 28 44.56 -28.28 -40.88
CA SER A 28 45.40 -29.19 -40.08
C SER A 28 44.78 -29.58 -38.73
N THR A 29 44.92 -30.88 -38.46
CA THR A 29 44.48 -31.62 -37.29
C THR A 29 45.50 -31.54 -36.16
N ARG A 30 45.06 -31.23 -34.94
CA ARG A 30 45.71 -31.72 -33.70
C ARG A 30 44.77 -31.65 -32.51
N ALA A 31 44.42 -32.80 -31.97
CA ALA A 31 43.76 -32.95 -30.67
C ALA A 31 44.77 -32.80 -29.52
N PRO A 32 44.29 -32.40 -28.33
CA PRO A 32 44.79 -33.02 -27.11
C PRO A 32 43.64 -33.61 -26.28
N ARG A 33 43.92 -34.79 -25.73
CA ARG A 33 43.12 -35.52 -24.75
C ARG A 33 43.09 -34.74 -23.42
N PHE A 34 41.93 -34.66 -22.79
CA PHE A 34 41.85 -34.51 -21.34
C PHE A 34 40.77 -35.44 -20.76
N CYS A 35 41.13 -35.98 -19.61
CA CYS A 35 40.61 -37.16 -18.96
C CYS A 35 39.16 -37.03 -18.47
N CYS A 36 38.46 -38.17 -18.49
CA CYS A 36 37.17 -38.37 -17.82
C CYS A 36 37.29 -38.14 -16.30
N ALA A 37 36.38 -37.34 -15.75
CA ALA A 37 35.98 -37.35 -14.35
C ALA A 37 34.46 -37.56 -14.28
N PRO A 38 33.94 -38.30 -13.28
CA PRO A 38 32.55 -38.78 -13.27
C PRO A 38 31.54 -37.66 -12.98
N SER A 39 30.42 -37.73 -13.69
CA SER A 39 29.25 -36.85 -13.56
C SER A 39 28.62 -36.95 -12.15
N PRO A 40 28.33 -35.82 -11.47
CA PRO A 40 27.43 -35.85 -10.33
C PRO A 40 25.99 -35.95 -10.86
N ARG A 41 25.30 -37.00 -10.42
CA ARG A 41 23.87 -37.26 -10.69
C ARG A 41 23.05 -36.00 -10.45
N THR A 42 22.49 -35.43 -11.52
CA THR A 42 21.45 -34.42 -11.43
C THR A 42 20.16 -35.10 -10.97
N ARG A 43 19.70 -34.76 -9.76
CA ARG A 43 18.31 -35.05 -9.37
C ARG A 43 17.40 -34.20 -10.25
N SER A 44 16.70 -34.85 -11.17
CA SER A 44 15.58 -34.25 -11.90
C SER A 44 14.51 -33.82 -10.89
N HIS A 45 14.41 -32.52 -10.64
CA HIS A 45 13.26 -31.94 -9.97
C HIS A 45 12.20 -31.69 -11.03
N SER A 46 11.15 -32.49 -11.03
CA SER A 46 9.93 -32.22 -11.78
C SER A 46 9.34 -30.90 -11.28
N PRO A 47 9.05 -29.90 -12.14
CA PRO A 47 8.55 -28.60 -11.70
C PRO A 47 7.03 -28.65 -11.53
N GLY A 48 6.49 -29.56 -10.70
CA GLY A 48 5.04 -29.80 -10.64
C GLY A 48 4.47 -30.03 -9.25
N GLY A 49 5.26 -29.87 -8.20
CA GLY A 49 4.78 -30.02 -6.83
C GLY A 49 4.12 -28.73 -6.32
N PRO A 50 3.06 -28.82 -5.51
CA PRO A 50 2.58 -27.68 -4.73
C PRO A 50 3.72 -27.14 -3.84
N TRP A 51 3.72 -25.82 -3.63
CA TRP A 51 4.73 -25.14 -2.82
C TRP A 51 4.66 -25.63 -1.35
N PRO A 52 5.75 -25.59 -0.58
CA PRO A 52 5.88 -26.34 0.67
C PRO A 52 5.09 -25.78 1.88
N TRP A 53 4.23 -24.77 1.71
CA TRP A 53 3.56 -24.03 2.79
C TRP A 53 2.33 -24.75 3.37
N ARG A 54 2.30 -26.08 3.37
CA ARG A 54 1.17 -26.87 3.87
C ARG A 54 0.87 -26.53 5.35
N VAL A 55 -0.12 -25.67 5.60
CA VAL A 55 -0.78 -25.57 6.90
C VAL A 55 -1.75 -26.75 7.00
N SER A 56 -1.43 -27.71 7.87
CA SER A 56 -2.41 -28.71 8.28
C SER A 56 -3.47 -27.99 9.09
N VAL A 57 -4.65 -27.78 8.50
CA VAL A 57 -5.83 -27.32 9.22
C VAL A 57 -6.20 -28.41 10.23
N SER A 58 -5.73 -28.26 11.45
CA SER A 58 -6.16 -29.09 12.57
C SER A 58 -7.65 -28.88 12.81
N LYS A 59 -8.36 -29.96 13.17
CA LYS A 59 -9.82 -30.04 13.33
C LYS A 59 -10.38 -28.81 14.07
N GLN A 60 -11.39 -28.19 13.45
CA GLN A 60 -12.10 -27.01 13.95
C GLN A 60 -12.55 -27.21 15.41
N VAL A 61 -11.94 -26.45 16.32
CA VAL A 61 -12.54 -26.08 17.60
C VAL A 61 -13.52 -24.94 17.29
N PRO A 62 -14.79 -24.99 17.75
CA PRO A 62 -15.74 -23.93 17.43
C PRO A 62 -15.23 -22.61 18.01
N SER A 63 -14.75 -21.73 17.14
CA SER A 63 -14.17 -20.46 17.59
C SER A 63 -15.30 -19.56 18.04
N LYS A 64 -15.17 -19.01 19.25
CA LYS A 64 -16.05 -17.95 19.79
C LYS A 64 -16.36 -16.93 18.68
N THR A 65 -17.65 -16.60 18.49
CA THR A 65 -18.10 -15.59 17.52
C THR A 65 -17.28 -14.31 17.68
N VAL A 66 -16.66 -13.86 16.59
CA VAL A 66 -15.92 -12.59 16.57
C VAL A 66 -16.89 -11.47 16.24
N PHE A 67 -16.77 -10.35 16.92
CA PHE A 67 -17.53 -9.14 16.63
C PHE A 67 -16.58 -8.10 16.06
N LEU A 68 -16.98 -7.45 14.98
CA LEU A 68 -16.25 -6.34 14.36
C LEU A 68 -17.04 -5.06 14.53
N LYS A 69 -16.36 -3.91 14.45
CA LYS A 69 -17.02 -2.61 14.52
C LYS A 69 -16.69 -1.81 13.26
N PRO A 70 -17.46 -1.97 12.16
CA PRO A 70 -17.26 -1.18 10.95
C PRO A 70 -17.26 0.32 11.25
N ARG A 71 -16.54 1.10 10.45
CA ARG A 71 -16.52 2.55 10.60
C ARG A 71 -17.93 3.10 10.43
N GLY A 72 -18.36 3.95 11.37
CA GLY A 72 -19.72 4.50 11.41
C GLY A 72 -20.76 3.62 12.12
N ALA A 73 -20.43 2.37 12.46
CA ALA A 73 -21.31 1.54 13.29
C ALA A 73 -21.36 2.06 14.73
N VAL A 74 -22.57 2.11 15.30
CA VAL A 74 -22.78 2.47 16.71
C VAL A 74 -22.25 1.35 17.62
N GLU A 75 -22.67 0.12 17.34
CA GLU A 75 -22.34 -1.09 18.10
C GLU A 75 -21.55 -2.09 17.24
N PRO A 76 -20.76 -2.99 17.85
CA PRO A 76 -20.13 -4.10 17.14
C PRO A 76 -21.17 -5.06 16.56
N VAL A 77 -20.89 -5.58 15.37
CA VAL A 77 -21.72 -6.56 14.66
C VAL A 77 -21.04 -7.93 14.66
N PRO A 78 -21.80 -9.03 14.72
CA PRO A 78 -21.24 -10.37 14.53
C PRO A 78 -20.55 -10.45 13.17
N TRP A 79 -19.32 -10.92 13.16
CA TRP A 79 -18.62 -11.23 11.92
C TRP A 79 -18.94 -12.66 11.52
N GLU A 80 -19.66 -12.78 10.42
CA GLU A 80 -19.90 -14.04 9.76
C GLU A 80 -18.70 -14.34 8.86
N GLU A 81 -18.09 -15.49 9.08
CA GLU A 81 -17.05 -15.99 8.20
C GLU A 81 -17.68 -16.19 6.82
N ILE A 82 -17.22 -15.41 5.86
CA ILE A 82 -17.60 -15.61 4.46
C ILE A 82 -16.96 -16.93 4.06
N ALA A 83 -17.78 -17.93 3.71
CA ALA A 83 -17.26 -19.19 3.17
C ALA A 83 -16.47 -18.88 1.91
N VAL A 84 -15.14 -18.97 2.02
CA VAL A 84 -14.24 -18.67 0.92
C VAL A 84 -13.95 -19.98 0.18
N ASP A 85 -14.69 -20.25 -0.89
CA ASP A 85 -14.28 -21.22 -1.90
C ASP A 85 -13.21 -20.57 -2.80
N ALA A 86 -12.02 -20.32 -2.24
CA ALA A 86 -10.89 -19.83 -3.01
C ALA A 86 -9.92 -20.99 -3.30
N PRO A 87 -9.65 -21.28 -4.58
CA PRO A 87 -8.61 -22.22 -4.92
C PRO A 87 -7.26 -21.72 -4.41
N GLU A 88 -6.39 -22.66 -4.06
CA GLU A 88 -5.02 -22.37 -3.63
C GLU A 88 -4.30 -21.53 -4.70
N VAL A 89 -3.82 -20.34 -4.34
CA VAL A 89 -3.06 -19.49 -5.27
C VAL A 89 -1.59 -19.93 -5.31
N GLY A 90 -1.08 -20.14 -6.52
CA GLY A 90 0.33 -20.42 -6.76
C GLY A 90 0.85 -19.70 -8.01
N ALA A 91 2.14 -19.86 -8.29
CA ALA A 91 2.80 -19.16 -9.40
C ALA A 91 2.18 -19.43 -10.80
N ARG A 92 1.49 -20.55 -10.99
CA ARG A 92 0.81 -20.90 -12.26
C ARG A 92 -0.67 -20.56 -12.30
N THR A 93 -1.22 -20.04 -11.20
CA THR A 93 -2.62 -19.64 -11.17
C THR A 93 -2.80 -18.48 -12.15
N GLN A 94 -3.75 -18.63 -13.07
CA GLN A 94 -4.13 -17.58 -14.00
C GLN A 94 -4.65 -16.37 -13.22
N LEU A 95 -4.35 -15.16 -13.67
CA LEU A 95 -4.82 -13.94 -13.03
C LEU A 95 -6.35 -13.89 -12.93
N GLU A 96 -7.05 -14.41 -13.93
CA GLU A 96 -8.52 -14.50 -13.99
C GLU A 96 -9.14 -15.48 -12.97
N ASP A 97 -8.39 -16.52 -12.59
CA ASP A 97 -8.82 -17.53 -11.62
C ASP A 97 -8.40 -17.18 -10.18
N ALA A 98 -7.53 -16.19 -10.01
CA ALA A 98 -7.00 -15.77 -8.72
C ALA A 98 -7.97 -14.82 -7.99
N GLN A 99 -7.97 -14.91 -6.66
CA GLN A 99 -8.60 -13.92 -5.80
C GLN A 99 -7.54 -13.07 -5.12
N PHE A 100 -7.88 -11.81 -4.92
CA PHE A 100 -7.01 -10.78 -4.35
C PHE A 100 -7.70 -10.14 -3.16
N VAL A 101 -6.90 -9.67 -2.21
CA VAL A 101 -7.37 -8.88 -1.07
C VAL A 101 -6.52 -7.62 -0.96
N ALA A 102 -7.10 -6.48 -1.30
CA ALA A 102 -6.50 -5.18 -1.04
C ALA A 102 -6.68 -4.84 0.44
N LEU A 103 -5.61 -4.44 1.11
CA LEU A 103 -5.56 -4.10 2.54
C LEU A 103 -5.06 -2.66 2.70
N ASP A 104 -5.68 -1.95 3.62
CA ASP A 104 -5.17 -0.70 4.19
C ASP A 104 -5.39 -0.69 5.73
N VAL A 105 -4.52 0.00 6.47
CA VAL A 105 -4.64 0.14 7.93
C VAL A 105 -4.41 1.58 8.38
N GLU A 106 -5.32 2.08 9.22
CA GLU A 106 -5.11 3.35 9.91
C GLU A 106 -4.48 3.12 11.28
N THR A 107 -3.57 4.02 11.68
CA THR A 107 -2.79 3.85 12.90
C THR A 107 -2.75 5.08 13.77
N THR A 108 -2.26 4.92 15.01
CA THR A 108 -1.97 6.03 15.92
C THR A 108 -0.96 7.05 15.37
N GLY A 109 -0.24 6.74 14.28
CA GLY A 109 0.59 7.69 13.53
C GLY A 109 2.03 7.87 14.02
N ASN A 110 2.42 7.24 15.12
CA ASN A 110 3.79 7.27 15.63
C ASN A 110 4.16 5.93 16.28
N ALA A 111 5.45 5.64 16.33
CA ALA A 111 5.95 4.45 17.01
C ALA A 111 5.68 4.50 18.53
N PRO A 112 5.19 3.40 19.15
CA PRO A 112 4.80 2.15 18.51
C PRO A 112 3.50 2.31 17.69
N PHE A 113 3.53 1.94 16.41
CA PHE A 113 2.35 2.02 15.54
C PHE A 113 1.31 1.00 16.01
N LEU A 114 0.17 1.51 16.47
CA LEU A 114 -0.98 0.72 16.91
C LEU A 114 -2.13 0.92 15.91
N VAL A 115 -2.80 -0.18 15.57
CA VAL A 115 -3.91 -0.20 14.60
C VAL A 115 -5.15 0.43 15.22
N LEU A 116 -5.79 1.30 14.46
CA LEU A 116 -7.07 1.94 14.77
C LEU A 116 -8.19 1.47 13.84
N GLU A 117 -7.84 1.01 12.64
CA GLU A 117 -8.78 0.47 11.66
C GLU A 117 -8.08 -0.53 10.73
N ILE A 118 -8.83 -1.53 10.26
CA ILE A 118 -8.43 -2.43 9.18
C ILE A 118 -9.55 -2.38 8.13
N GLY A 119 -9.20 -2.01 6.91
CA GLY A 119 -10.09 -2.05 5.76
C GLY A 119 -9.54 -2.98 4.69
N ALA A 120 -10.40 -3.80 4.09
CA ALA A 120 -10.01 -4.63 2.98
C ALA A 120 -11.14 -4.89 1.96
N GLU A 121 -10.77 -4.95 0.69
CA GLU A 121 -11.63 -5.42 -0.40
C GLU A 121 -11.09 -6.76 -0.90
N ARG A 122 -11.93 -7.80 -0.88
CA ARG A 122 -11.67 -9.05 -1.61
C ARG A 122 -12.29 -8.94 -3.00
N PHE A 123 -11.54 -9.30 -4.03
CA PHE A 123 -11.96 -9.11 -5.41
C PHE A 123 -11.34 -10.11 -6.39
N THR A 124 -11.90 -10.12 -7.59
CA THR A 124 -11.32 -10.72 -8.81
C THR A 124 -11.23 -9.66 -9.90
N PHE A 125 -10.77 -10.00 -11.09
CA PHE A 125 -10.87 -9.11 -12.25
C PHE A 125 -12.32 -8.84 -12.69
N ALA A 126 -13.28 -9.68 -12.29
CA ALA A 126 -14.70 -9.43 -12.54
C ALA A 126 -15.30 -8.35 -11.61
N GLY A 127 -14.64 -8.03 -10.50
CA GLY A 127 -15.09 -7.02 -9.55
C GLY A 127 -14.95 -7.42 -8.08
N PRO A 128 -15.52 -6.60 -7.17
CA PRO A 128 -15.51 -6.88 -5.73
C PRO A 128 -16.36 -8.11 -5.39
N LEU A 129 -15.87 -8.92 -4.45
CA LEU A 129 -16.56 -10.09 -3.90
C LEU A 129 -17.12 -9.80 -2.51
N SER A 130 -16.31 -9.16 -1.66
CA SER A 130 -16.67 -8.88 -0.27
C SER A 130 -15.78 -7.81 0.35
N PHE A 131 -16.26 -7.20 1.43
CA PHE A 131 -15.55 -6.16 2.15
C PHE A 131 -15.30 -6.57 3.61
N PHE A 132 -14.20 -6.10 4.16
CA PHE A 132 -13.84 -6.23 5.57
C PHE A 132 -13.58 -4.83 6.11
N ASP A 133 -14.26 -4.46 7.19
CA ASP A 133 -14.08 -3.16 7.83
C ASP A 133 -14.25 -3.30 9.34
N THR A 134 -13.26 -2.85 10.08
CA THR A 134 -13.36 -2.75 11.53
C THR A 134 -12.43 -1.68 12.08
N LEU A 135 -12.99 -0.85 12.96
CA LEU A 135 -12.22 -0.11 13.96
C LEU A 135 -11.57 -1.09 14.94
N VAL A 136 -10.53 -0.62 15.62
CA VAL A 136 -9.75 -1.37 16.60
C VAL A 136 -9.51 -0.51 17.84
N ASP A 137 -9.86 -1.02 19.01
CA ASP A 137 -9.56 -0.33 20.26
C ASP A 137 -8.16 -0.69 20.79
N CYS A 138 -7.17 0.14 20.46
CA CYS A 138 -5.80 -0.03 20.98
C CYS A 138 -5.54 0.63 22.35
N ARG A 139 -6.55 1.28 22.95
CA ARG A 139 -6.48 2.00 24.25
C ARG A 139 -5.29 2.96 24.40
N ALA A 140 -4.86 3.59 23.31
CA ALA A 140 -3.72 4.50 23.27
C ALA A 140 -4.09 5.89 22.73
N PRO A 141 -3.29 6.93 23.06
CA PRO A 141 -3.42 8.25 22.44
C PRO A 141 -3.21 8.19 20.93
N ILE A 142 -4.00 8.98 20.19
CA ILE A 142 -3.88 9.13 18.73
C ILE A 142 -3.06 10.39 18.45
N ASN A 143 -2.05 10.29 17.58
CA ASN A 143 -1.30 11.46 17.13
C ASN A 143 -2.26 12.46 16.44
N PRO A 144 -2.27 13.75 16.84
CA PRO A 144 -3.14 14.75 16.21
C PRO A 144 -2.99 14.87 14.69
N TYR A 145 -1.81 14.56 14.15
CA TYR A 145 -1.58 14.56 12.71
C TYR A 145 -2.27 13.38 12.00
N ALA A 146 -2.17 12.17 12.54
CA ALA A 146 -2.89 11.01 12.01
C ALA A 146 -4.39 11.21 12.11
N ARG A 147 -4.88 11.70 13.26
CA ARG A 147 -6.29 12.05 13.47
C ARG A 147 -6.84 13.04 12.44
N ARG A 148 -6.04 14.02 12.01
CA ARG A 148 -6.45 14.98 10.97
C ARG A 148 -6.56 14.36 9.58
N ARG A 149 -5.88 13.24 9.32
CA ARG A 149 -5.99 12.51 8.06
C ARG A 149 -7.16 11.55 8.10
N HIS A 150 -7.18 10.63 9.06
CA HIS A 150 -8.13 9.54 9.05
C HIS A 150 -9.45 9.85 9.77
N HIS A 151 -9.53 10.96 10.50
CA HIS A 151 -10.72 11.42 11.24
C HIS A 151 -11.27 10.50 12.34
N ILE A 152 -10.64 9.36 12.59
CA ILE A 152 -10.92 8.49 13.75
C ILE A 152 -10.74 9.24 15.08
N GLU A 153 -11.84 9.38 15.81
CA GLU A 153 -11.88 9.90 17.17
C GLU A 153 -11.93 8.77 18.20
N ARG A 154 -11.45 9.06 19.42
CA ARG A 154 -11.39 8.04 20.50
C ARG A 154 -12.76 7.46 20.85
N SER A 155 -13.82 8.26 20.75
CA SER A 155 -15.20 7.82 21.00
C SER A 155 -15.67 6.76 20.00
N MET A 156 -15.20 6.80 18.76
CA MET A 156 -15.58 5.82 17.72
C MET A 156 -15.07 4.42 18.05
N LEU A 157 -13.94 4.33 18.76
CA LEU A 157 -13.28 3.07 19.11
C LEU A 157 -13.94 2.34 20.29
N ILE A 158 -14.87 2.97 21.00
CA ILE A 158 -15.51 2.35 22.17
C ILE A 158 -16.30 1.11 21.72
N GLY A 159 -16.00 -0.04 22.32
CA GLY A 159 -16.62 -1.32 21.96
C GLY A 159 -16.00 -2.02 20.74
N ALA A 160 -15.10 -1.37 20.01
CA ALA A 160 -14.37 -2.01 18.92
C ALA A 160 -13.52 -3.18 19.44
N PRO A 161 -13.30 -4.23 18.62
CA PRO A 161 -12.47 -5.35 19.01
C PRO A 161 -11.02 -4.94 19.31
N GLU A 162 -10.33 -5.77 20.08
CA GLU A 162 -8.88 -5.65 20.23
C GLU A 162 -8.18 -6.12 18.94
N PHE A 163 -6.98 -5.60 18.68
CA PHE A 163 -6.24 -5.89 17.44
C PHE A 163 -6.05 -7.38 17.19
N ARG A 164 -5.88 -8.18 18.25
CA ARG A 164 -5.72 -9.64 18.15
C ARG A 164 -6.92 -10.31 17.47
N ASP A 165 -8.14 -9.92 17.83
CA ASP A 165 -9.36 -10.53 17.32
C ASP A 165 -9.69 -9.98 15.92
N ALA A 166 -9.50 -8.68 15.69
CA ALA A 166 -9.61 -8.07 14.37
C ALA A 166 -8.62 -8.70 13.37
N ARG A 167 -7.35 -8.86 13.75
CA ARG A 167 -6.32 -9.54 12.94
C ARG A 167 -6.71 -10.99 12.64
N ARG A 168 -7.21 -11.74 13.62
CA ARG A 168 -7.64 -13.14 13.40
C ARG A 168 -8.76 -13.21 12.34
N ALA A 169 -9.75 -12.32 12.43
CA ALA A 169 -10.81 -12.25 11.44
C ALA A 169 -10.29 -11.86 10.05
N PHE A 170 -9.40 -10.85 9.99
CA PHE A 170 -8.77 -10.44 8.74
C PHE A 170 -7.96 -11.57 8.08
N LEU A 171 -7.15 -12.32 8.84
CA LEU A 171 -6.35 -13.41 8.26
C LEU A 171 -7.21 -14.54 7.70
N ARG A 172 -8.38 -14.81 8.30
CA ARG A 172 -9.37 -15.73 7.71
C ARG A 172 -10.00 -15.15 6.45
N PHE A 173 -10.37 -13.87 6.48
CA PHE A 173 -10.89 -13.16 5.30
C PHE A 173 -9.88 -13.15 4.14
N ALA A 174 -8.58 -13.08 4.42
CA ALA A 174 -7.51 -13.05 3.43
C ALA A 174 -7.08 -14.44 2.93
N GLN A 175 -7.57 -15.51 3.54
CA GLN A 175 -7.12 -16.86 3.24
C GLN A 175 -7.30 -17.20 1.75
N GLY A 176 -6.25 -17.81 1.18
CA GLY A 176 -6.22 -18.26 -0.22
C GLY A 176 -6.11 -17.13 -1.24
N ALA A 177 -5.91 -15.87 -0.84
CA ALA A 177 -5.79 -14.74 -1.75
C ALA A 177 -4.36 -14.18 -1.82
N VAL A 178 -4.07 -13.45 -2.91
CA VAL A 178 -2.91 -12.56 -2.97
C VAL A 178 -3.24 -11.29 -2.21
N LEU A 179 -2.40 -10.89 -1.26
CA LEU A 179 -2.53 -9.61 -0.56
C LEU A 179 -2.01 -8.49 -1.45
N VAL A 180 -2.74 -7.38 -1.46
CA VAL A 180 -2.42 -6.18 -2.23
C VAL A 180 -2.38 -4.98 -1.28
N GLU A 181 -1.35 -4.15 -1.35
CA GLU A 181 -1.22 -2.95 -0.52
C GLU A 181 -0.73 -1.75 -1.35
N HIS A 182 -0.81 -0.55 -0.77
CA HIS A 182 -0.26 0.69 -1.35
C HIS A 182 0.55 1.47 -0.29
N SER A 183 1.52 0.81 0.35
CA SER A 183 2.30 1.42 1.44
C SER A 183 3.75 1.75 1.13
N HIS A 184 4.27 1.38 -0.05
CA HIS A 184 5.64 1.65 -0.53
C HIS A 184 6.74 0.85 0.19
N ASP A 185 6.58 0.64 1.49
CA ASP A 185 7.54 0.02 2.39
C ASP A 185 6.95 -1.23 3.09
N ALA A 186 5.85 -1.73 2.53
CA ALA A 186 5.08 -2.86 3.02
C ALA A 186 4.60 -2.72 4.47
N PHE A 187 4.11 -1.53 4.82
CA PHE A 187 3.67 -1.14 6.15
C PHE A 187 2.48 -1.97 6.64
N ASP A 188 1.44 -2.11 5.81
CA ASP A 188 0.14 -2.65 6.21
C ASP A 188 0.27 -4.14 6.51
N THR A 189 0.86 -4.87 5.56
CA THR A 189 1.14 -6.29 5.72
C THR A 189 2.17 -6.54 6.83
N TRP A 190 3.13 -5.63 7.07
CA TRP A 190 4.04 -5.77 8.22
C TRP A 190 3.27 -5.67 9.54
N LEU A 191 2.35 -4.71 9.63
CA LEU A 191 1.62 -4.43 10.86
C LEU A 191 0.67 -5.56 11.22
N VAL A 192 -0.08 -6.10 10.25
CA VAL A 192 -0.94 -7.28 10.45
C VAL A 192 -0.13 -8.56 10.68
N GLY A 193 1.07 -8.66 10.12
CA GLY A 193 1.99 -9.79 10.36
C GLY A 193 2.73 -9.74 11.70
N ARG A 194 2.83 -8.56 12.33
CA ARG A 194 3.64 -8.34 13.53
C ARG A 194 3.16 -9.19 14.70
N GLY A 195 4.08 -9.95 15.29
CA GLY A 195 3.82 -10.77 16.48
C GLY A 195 2.99 -12.03 16.19
N LEU A 196 2.92 -12.47 14.94
CA LEU A 196 2.54 -13.84 14.60
C LEU A 196 3.71 -14.78 14.91
N GLU A 197 3.40 -16.03 15.25
CA GLU A 197 4.41 -17.07 15.49
C GLU A 197 5.12 -17.51 14.20
N SER A 198 4.43 -17.34 13.06
CA SER A 198 4.94 -17.60 11.73
C SER A 198 4.78 -16.35 10.86
N PRO A 199 5.69 -16.11 9.89
CA PRO A 199 5.53 -15.03 8.92
C PRO A 199 4.21 -15.12 8.16
N LEU A 200 3.75 -14.00 7.60
CA LEU A 200 2.67 -14.03 6.63
C LEU A 200 3.13 -14.79 5.38
N GLU A 201 2.47 -15.89 5.08
CA GLU A 201 2.79 -16.76 3.93
C GLU A 201 2.10 -16.33 2.62
N HIS A 202 1.20 -15.34 2.70
CA HIS A 202 0.48 -14.82 1.53
C HIS A 202 1.47 -14.25 0.51
N PRO A 203 1.26 -14.49 -0.80
CA PRO A 203 1.86 -13.66 -1.83
C PRO A 203 1.39 -12.21 -1.64
N ILE A 204 2.32 -11.25 -1.75
CA ILE A 204 2.04 -9.83 -1.51
C ILE A 204 2.47 -9.02 -2.73
N VAL A 205 1.61 -8.13 -3.19
CA VAL A 205 1.88 -7.16 -4.23
C VAL A 205 1.72 -5.74 -3.68
N ASP A 206 2.78 -4.95 -3.76
CA ASP A 206 2.72 -3.51 -3.51
C ASP A 206 2.41 -2.78 -4.84
N THR A 207 1.24 -2.17 -4.90
CA THR A 207 0.76 -1.46 -6.10
C THR A 207 1.61 -0.26 -6.47
N SER A 208 2.39 0.30 -5.54
CA SER A 208 3.32 1.38 -5.86
C SER A 208 4.56 0.90 -6.61
N ALA A 209 5.08 -0.27 -6.24
CA ALA A 209 6.17 -0.91 -6.95
C ALA A 209 5.70 -1.37 -8.34
N LEU A 210 4.47 -1.90 -8.40
CA LEU A 210 3.80 -2.25 -9.64
C LEU A 210 3.60 -1.03 -10.54
N ALA A 211 3.08 0.07 -10.02
CA ALA A 211 2.87 1.30 -10.77
C ALA A 211 4.17 1.86 -11.35
N ARG A 212 5.25 1.87 -10.55
CA ARG A 212 6.56 2.32 -11.01
C ARG A 212 7.06 1.51 -12.21
N LEU A 213 6.82 0.20 -12.21
CA LEU A 213 7.20 -0.68 -13.30
C LEU A 213 6.31 -0.49 -14.54
N VAL A 214 4.99 -0.56 -14.36
CA VAL A 214 4.02 -0.55 -15.46
C VAL A 214 3.90 0.82 -16.13
N LEU A 215 4.10 1.89 -15.38
CA LEU A 215 4.03 3.27 -15.88
C LEU A 215 5.41 3.86 -16.23
N ASP A 216 6.48 3.05 -16.19
CA ASP A 216 7.87 3.45 -16.46
C ASP A 216 8.29 4.72 -15.68
N LEU A 217 7.96 4.76 -14.38
CA LEU A 217 8.25 5.93 -13.56
C LEU A 217 9.74 5.98 -13.18
N PRO A 218 10.35 7.18 -13.12
CA PRO A 218 11.75 7.34 -12.74
C PRO A 218 12.08 6.69 -11.40
N LYS A 219 13.32 6.17 -11.28
CA LYS A 219 13.80 5.56 -10.04
C LYS A 219 13.66 6.52 -8.86
N GLY A 220 13.04 6.04 -7.78
CA GLY A 220 12.81 6.82 -6.56
C GLY A 220 11.50 7.62 -6.56
N GLN A 221 10.81 7.73 -7.70
CA GLN A 221 9.44 8.22 -7.70
C GLN A 221 8.48 7.14 -7.27
N THR A 222 7.61 7.53 -6.34
CA THR A 222 6.66 6.63 -5.74
C THR A 222 5.32 7.36 -5.73
N PRO A 223 4.41 7.02 -6.66
CA PRO A 223 3.15 7.74 -6.78
C PRO A 223 2.27 7.41 -5.56
N GLY A 224 1.61 8.42 -5.02
CA GLY A 224 0.58 8.20 -4.00
C GLY A 224 -0.72 7.68 -4.63
N LEU A 225 -1.54 7.03 -3.81
CA LEU A 225 -2.77 6.38 -4.26
C LEU A 225 -3.71 7.34 -5.03
N ALA A 226 -3.96 8.53 -4.49
CA ALA A 226 -4.82 9.54 -5.13
C ALA A 226 -4.30 9.98 -6.51
N ARG A 227 -2.98 10.10 -6.66
CA ARG A 227 -2.36 10.41 -7.96
C ARG A 227 -2.60 9.28 -8.96
N LEU A 228 -2.46 8.02 -8.53
CA LEU A 228 -2.69 6.88 -9.42
C LEU A 228 -4.16 6.78 -9.84
N VAL A 229 -5.08 7.03 -8.92
CA VAL A 229 -6.51 7.07 -9.22
C VAL A 229 -6.80 8.08 -10.34
N GLU A 230 -6.25 9.30 -10.23
CA GLU A 230 -6.38 10.33 -11.27
C GLU A 230 -5.70 9.93 -12.58
N GLU A 231 -4.45 9.47 -12.53
CA GLU A 231 -3.65 9.09 -13.70
C GLU A 231 -4.22 7.88 -14.47
N LEU A 232 -4.92 6.99 -13.76
CA LEU A 232 -5.60 5.82 -14.32
C LEU A 232 -7.06 6.11 -14.71
N GLY A 233 -7.59 7.31 -14.41
CA GLY A 233 -8.97 7.70 -14.72
C GLY A 233 -10.01 6.87 -13.97
N LEU A 234 -9.74 6.52 -12.70
CA LEU A 234 -10.58 5.64 -11.91
C LEU A 234 -11.68 6.41 -11.16
N ASP A 235 -12.90 5.88 -11.19
CA ASP A 235 -14.04 6.44 -10.47
C ASP A 235 -14.07 5.98 -9.00
N VAL A 236 -13.12 6.50 -8.22
CA VAL A 236 -13.00 6.27 -6.78
C VAL A 236 -12.29 7.47 -6.16
N THR A 237 -12.51 7.74 -4.88
CA THR A 237 -11.80 8.80 -4.17
C THR A 237 -11.21 8.23 -2.88
N PRO A 238 -9.88 8.13 -2.76
CA PRO A 238 -9.24 7.81 -1.48
C PRO A 238 -9.62 8.87 -0.44
N ALA A 239 -9.97 8.40 0.76
CA ALA A 239 -10.60 9.23 1.77
C ALA A 239 -9.91 9.13 3.15
N HIS A 240 -8.77 8.43 3.24
CA HIS A 240 -8.14 8.14 4.54
C HIS A 240 -9.12 7.43 5.50
N ALA A 241 -9.96 6.60 4.91
CA ALA A 241 -10.71 5.56 5.57
C ALA A 241 -10.19 4.25 5.02
N ALA A 242 -9.82 3.31 5.89
CA ALA A 242 -9.08 2.14 5.45
C ALA A 242 -9.85 1.34 4.39
N LEU A 243 -11.17 1.21 4.52
CA LEU A 243 -11.96 0.51 3.50
C LEU A 243 -11.96 1.26 2.16
N ASP A 244 -12.09 2.58 2.16
CA ASP A 244 -12.12 3.36 0.91
C ASP A 244 -10.75 3.33 0.21
N ASP A 245 -9.66 3.41 0.97
CA ASP A 245 -8.30 3.35 0.44
C ASP A 245 -7.96 1.92 -0.03
N ALA A 246 -8.47 0.87 0.62
CA ALA A 246 -8.38 -0.51 0.13
C ALA A 246 -9.14 -0.71 -1.19
N ARG A 247 -10.34 -0.14 -1.33
CA ARG A 247 -11.13 -0.19 -2.58
C ARG A 247 -10.42 0.52 -3.72
N ALA A 248 -9.86 1.71 -3.46
CA ALA A 248 -9.04 2.43 -4.43
C ALA A 248 -7.80 1.62 -4.83
N THR A 249 -7.14 0.99 -3.86
CA THR A 249 -5.99 0.09 -4.09
C THR A 249 -6.36 -1.09 -4.98
N ALA A 250 -7.53 -1.72 -4.77
CA ALA A 250 -8.02 -2.80 -5.62
C ALA A 250 -8.25 -2.34 -7.08
N MET A 251 -8.85 -1.16 -7.27
CA MET A 251 -9.07 -0.59 -8.61
C MET A 251 -7.75 -0.25 -9.31
N VAL A 252 -6.81 0.37 -8.60
CA VAL A 252 -5.46 0.67 -9.10
C VAL A 252 -4.75 -0.62 -9.51
N PHE A 253 -4.78 -1.65 -8.66
CA PHE A 253 -4.19 -2.96 -8.97
C PHE A 253 -4.78 -3.54 -10.26
N ARG A 254 -6.11 -3.63 -10.38
CA ARG A 254 -6.76 -4.17 -11.58
C ARG A 254 -6.33 -3.41 -12.85
N ALA A 255 -6.34 -2.08 -12.81
CA ALA A 255 -5.95 -1.25 -13.94
C ALA A 255 -4.48 -1.43 -14.36
N LEU A 256 -3.57 -1.52 -13.39
CA LEU A 256 -2.15 -1.76 -13.64
C LEU A 256 -1.91 -3.15 -14.24
N ILE A 257 -2.58 -4.18 -13.71
CA ILE A 257 -2.45 -5.53 -14.26
C ILE A 257 -3.02 -5.61 -15.68
N ILE A 258 -4.17 -5.01 -15.97
CA ILE A 258 -4.71 -4.97 -17.35
C ILE A 258 -3.68 -4.38 -18.31
N ARG A 259 -3.10 -3.22 -17.97
CA ARG A 259 -2.03 -2.59 -18.78
C ARG A 259 -0.81 -3.51 -18.92
N ALA A 260 -0.39 -4.18 -17.85
CA ALA A 260 0.76 -5.09 -17.88
C ALA A 260 0.48 -6.35 -18.71
N SER A 261 -0.73 -6.90 -18.66
CA SER A 261 -1.15 -8.03 -19.50
C SER A 261 -1.11 -7.66 -20.97
N GLU A 262 -1.57 -6.46 -21.34
CA GLU A 262 -1.53 -5.96 -22.72
C GLU A 262 -0.10 -5.67 -23.20
N ALA A 263 0.71 -4.98 -22.38
CA ALA A 263 2.04 -4.51 -22.78
C ALA A 263 3.16 -5.54 -22.60
N LEU A 264 3.07 -6.39 -21.57
CA LEU A 264 4.14 -7.30 -21.13
C LEU A 264 3.72 -8.78 -21.23
N GLY A 265 2.45 -9.08 -21.53
CA GLY A 265 1.97 -10.44 -21.69
C GLY A 265 1.83 -11.23 -20.38
N TRP A 266 1.68 -10.55 -19.24
CA TRP A 266 1.47 -11.22 -17.95
C TRP A 266 0.13 -11.94 -17.91
N GLN A 267 0.13 -13.21 -17.51
CA GLN A 267 -1.07 -14.06 -17.48
C GLN A 267 -1.27 -14.75 -16.12
N THR A 268 -0.20 -14.91 -15.35
CA THR A 268 -0.21 -15.66 -14.09
C THR A 268 0.14 -14.78 -12.90
N VAL A 269 -0.25 -15.22 -11.71
CA VAL A 269 0.21 -14.62 -10.44
C VAL A 269 1.74 -14.66 -10.35
N GLY A 270 2.38 -15.71 -10.87
CA GLY A 270 3.84 -15.83 -10.90
C GLY A 270 4.52 -14.74 -11.71
N ASP A 271 3.94 -14.33 -12.85
CA ASP A 271 4.50 -13.26 -13.69
C ASP A 271 4.56 -11.93 -12.92
N VAL A 272 3.48 -11.61 -12.21
CA VAL A 272 3.39 -10.40 -11.38
C VAL A 272 4.45 -10.42 -10.28
N LEU A 273 4.51 -11.51 -9.51
CA LEU A 273 5.42 -11.62 -8.37
C LEU A 273 6.89 -11.62 -8.80
N ALA A 274 7.22 -12.26 -9.92
CA ALA A 274 8.57 -12.33 -10.45
C ALA A 274 9.09 -10.99 -11.00
N ALA A 275 8.18 -10.12 -11.45
CA ALA A 275 8.53 -8.81 -11.98
C ALA A 275 8.77 -7.74 -10.90
N LEU A 276 8.24 -7.95 -9.70
CA LEU A 276 8.37 -7.00 -8.60
C LEU A 276 9.69 -7.22 -7.84
N PRO A 277 10.30 -6.14 -7.32
CA PRO A 277 11.48 -6.27 -6.48
C PRO A 277 11.15 -7.01 -5.17
N PRO A 278 12.16 -7.60 -4.50
CA PRO A 278 11.97 -8.17 -3.18
C PRO A 278 11.35 -7.15 -2.22
N ARG A 279 10.49 -7.66 -1.34
CA ARG A 279 9.82 -6.83 -0.34
C ARG A 279 10.84 -6.04 0.50
N PRO A 280 10.65 -4.72 0.68
CA PRO A 280 11.55 -3.93 1.50
C PRO A 280 11.50 -4.38 2.97
N VAL A 281 12.67 -4.47 3.59
CA VAL A 281 12.82 -4.72 5.03
C VAL A 281 13.15 -3.39 5.68
N VAL A 282 12.18 -2.83 6.43
CA VAL A 282 12.34 -1.54 7.11
C VAL A 282 12.48 -1.76 8.61
N ASP A 283 13.56 -1.24 9.19
CA ASP A 283 13.71 -1.17 10.64
C ASP A 283 12.77 -0.11 11.22
N ARG A 284 11.77 -0.58 11.97
CA ARG A 284 10.75 0.24 12.63
C ARG A 284 10.98 0.32 14.15
N THR A 285 12.18 -0.05 14.62
CA THR A 285 12.56 0.04 16.02
C THR A 285 12.66 1.52 16.43
N PRO A 286 11.97 1.95 17.51
CA PRO A 286 12.11 3.32 17.98
C PRO A 286 13.57 3.62 18.34
N PRO A 287 14.11 4.80 17.99
CA PRO A 287 15.46 5.17 18.38
C PRO A 287 15.58 5.16 19.92
N ASN A 288 16.59 4.46 20.43
CA ASN A 288 16.81 4.34 21.87
C ASN A 288 17.21 5.70 22.46
N ARG A 289 16.29 6.37 23.15
CA ARG A 289 16.55 7.69 23.80
C ARG A 289 17.70 7.66 24.81
N ARG A 290 18.14 6.48 25.28
CA ARG A 290 19.30 6.37 26.19
C ARG A 290 20.65 6.49 25.49
N ALA A 291 20.75 6.25 24.18
CA ALA A 291 22.02 6.35 23.45
C ALA A 291 22.36 7.80 23.05
N SER A 292 21.38 8.69 23.01
CA SER A 292 21.57 10.11 22.65
C SER A 292 22.06 11.00 23.81
N ALA A 293 22.18 10.45 25.03
CA ALA A 293 22.64 11.16 26.22
C ALA A 293 24.13 10.88 26.56
N ALA A 294 24.82 10.05 25.78
CA ALA A 294 26.21 9.68 26.03
C ALA A 294 27.13 10.18 24.90
N ASN A 295 27.46 11.47 24.95
CA ASN A 295 28.78 12.05 24.65
C ASN A 295 28.64 13.57 24.47
N PRO A 296 28.96 14.40 25.48
CA PRO A 296 29.52 15.71 25.17
C PRO A 296 30.86 15.46 24.45
N ALA A 297 31.04 16.08 23.29
CA ALA A 297 32.31 16.01 22.56
C ALA A 297 33.47 16.45 23.50
N PRO A 298 34.58 15.69 23.58
CA PRO A 298 35.74 16.12 24.35
C PRO A 298 36.48 17.19 23.54
N GLY A 299 36.17 18.47 23.78
CA GLY A 299 36.83 19.53 23.01
C GLY A 299 36.26 20.93 23.17
N ALA A 300 36.13 21.42 24.39
CA ALA A 300 36.13 22.86 24.66
C ALA A 300 36.67 23.10 26.07
N ARG A 301 38.00 23.01 26.20
CA ARG A 301 38.68 23.51 27.41
C ARG A 301 38.60 25.03 27.42
N ASP A 302 38.21 25.53 28.58
CA ASP A 302 38.34 26.91 29.03
C ASP A 302 39.62 27.59 28.52
N GLN A 303 39.43 28.76 27.90
CA GLN A 303 40.36 29.86 28.10
C GLN A 303 39.60 30.97 28.81
N THR A 304 39.76 30.98 30.13
CA THR A 304 39.44 32.10 31.02
C THR A 304 40.30 33.31 30.65
N GLY A 305 39.72 34.28 29.93
CA GLY A 305 40.24 35.64 29.80
C GLY A 305 39.40 36.59 30.66
N GLN A 306 40.05 37.28 31.60
CA GLN A 306 39.44 38.20 32.58
C GLN A 306 38.60 39.34 31.96
N PRO A 307 37.60 39.88 32.68
CA PRO A 307 36.79 40.99 32.19
C PRO A 307 37.52 42.32 32.38
N ARG A 308 37.61 43.13 31.33
CA ARG A 308 37.95 44.56 31.44
C ARG A 308 36.72 45.42 31.16
N SER A 309 36.26 46.04 32.24
CA SER A 309 35.30 47.14 32.28
C SER A 309 35.77 48.34 31.44
N ALA A 310 34.91 48.90 30.62
CA ALA A 310 34.92 50.33 30.26
C ALA A 310 33.59 50.74 29.59
N VAL A 311 32.80 51.53 30.32
CA VAL A 311 31.72 52.41 29.83
C VAL A 311 32.37 53.74 29.41
N PRO A 312 31.97 54.42 28.31
CA PRO A 312 31.10 55.62 28.42
C PRO A 312 30.28 55.94 27.14
N PRO A 313 29.57 57.09 27.04
CA PRO A 313 28.39 57.47 27.81
C PRO A 313 27.17 57.75 26.89
N ALA A 314 25.98 57.78 27.51
CA ALA A 314 24.75 58.24 26.88
C ALA A 314 24.68 59.78 26.83
N THR A 315 24.25 60.33 25.69
CA THR A 315 23.75 61.71 25.58
C THR A 315 22.22 61.73 25.62
N ARG A 316 21.68 62.49 26.59
CA ARG A 316 20.29 62.97 26.67
C ARG A 316 20.10 64.09 25.61
N ARG A 317 18.92 64.51 25.12
CA ARG A 317 17.64 64.80 25.80
C ARG A 317 16.59 65.31 24.77
N ALA A 318 15.30 65.15 25.12
CA ALA A 318 14.14 66.05 24.90
C ALA A 318 13.54 66.14 23.47
N THR A 319 12.22 66.19 23.20
CA THR A 319 10.99 66.53 23.96
C THR A 319 9.74 65.95 23.25
N SER A 320 8.72 65.54 24.02
CA SER A 320 7.29 65.36 23.63
C SER A 320 6.63 66.74 23.28
N PRO A 321 5.37 66.90 22.77
CA PRO A 321 4.16 66.15 23.13
C PRO A 321 3.08 65.88 22.05
N ALA A 322 2.11 65.05 22.44
CA ALA A 322 0.84 64.78 21.77
C ALA A 322 -0.11 66.00 21.75
N PRO A 323 -1.16 65.96 20.91
CA PRO A 323 -2.54 65.89 21.42
C PRO A 323 -3.40 64.90 20.59
N ASN A 324 -4.29 64.07 21.16
CA ASN A 324 -5.53 64.27 21.91
C ASN A 324 -6.77 63.96 21.02
N ALA A 325 -7.56 62.99 21.49
CA ALA A 325 -8.99 62.79 21.33
C ALA A 325 -9.63 62.68 19.92
N ARG A 326 -10.33 61.57 19.65
CA ARG A 326 -11.77 61.42 19.99
C ARG A 326 -12.33 60.08 19.50
N ARG A 327 -13.06 59.44 20.42
CA ARG A 327 -13.99 58.34 20.16
C ARG A 327 -15.14 58.81 19.27
N GLY A 328 -15.46 58.04 18.24
CA GLY A 328 -16.69 58.16 17.45
C GLY A 328 -17.32 56.78 17.24
N ARG A 329 -18.33 56.47 18.04
CA ARG A 329 -19.30 55.39 17.80
C ARG A 329 -20.25 55.80 16.67
N SER A 330 -20.54 54.92 15.72
CA SER A 330 -21.87 54.61 15.12
C SER A 330 -21.60 53.76 13.86
N SER A 331 -22.44 52.86 13.36
CA SER A 331 -23.70 52.27 13.78
C SER A 331 -23.81 50.95 13.01
N ARG A 332 -24.08 49.85 13.72
CA ARG A 332 -24.45 48.55 13.13
C ARG A 332 -25.89 48.69 12.64
N ARG A 333 -26.12 48.69 11.32
CA ARG A 333 -27.46 48.62 10.75
C ARG A 333 -27.90 47.16 10.71
N ARG A 334 -28.72 46.75 11.67
CA ARG A 334 -29.55 45.54 11.58
C ARG A 334 -30.68 45.82 10.59
N ARG A 335 -30.89 44.94 9.61
CA ARG A 335 -32.19 44.72 9.00
C ARG A 335 -32.60 43.28 9.29
N SER A 336 -33.47 43.15 10.28
CA SER A 336 -34.35 42.01 10.48
C SER A 336 -35.48 42.08 9.45
N GLY A 337 -35.60 41.05 8.63
CA GLY A 337 -36.81 40.74 7.87
C GLY A 337 -37.32 39.40 8.37
N SER A 338 -38.41 39.42 9.13
CA SER A 338 -39.17 38.25 9.59
C SER A 338 -40.61 38.39 9.11
N SER A 339 -41.09 37.43 8.33
CA SER A 339 -42.50 37.09 8.08
C SER A 339 -42.49 35.99 7.03
N GLY A 340 -43.15 34.85 7.11
CA GLY A 340 -44.08 34.21 8.04
C GLY A 340 -44.42 32.88 7.33
N SER A 341 -44.26 31.73 7.98
CA SER A 341 -45.31 30.88 8.55
C SER A 341 -45.37 29.53 7.81
N PRO A 342 -45.60 28.41 8.52
CA PRO A 342 -45.50 27.05 8.00
C PRO A 342 -46.87 26.50 7.56
N GLY A 343 -46.89 25.57 6.61
CA GLY A 343 -48.12 24.86 6.27
C GLY A 343 -47.89 23.62 5.41
N GLY A 344 -48.16 22.45 6.00
CA GLY A 344 -48.74 21.29 5.30
C GLY A 344 -47.78 20.25 4.71
N SER A 345 -47.70 19.10 5.37
CA SER A 345 -47.47 17.78 4.75
C SER A 345 -48.83 17.07 4.56
N PRO A 346 -48.91 15.81 4.08
CA PRO A 346 -48.71 15.38 2.70
C PRO A 346 -49.93 14.57 2.17
N THR A 347 -50.04 14.40 0.85
CA THR A 347 -50.71 13.26 0.19
C THR A 347 -50.06 12.99 -1.14
#